data_AF-A0A3D3SZX6-F1
#
_entry.id   AF-A0A3D3SZX6-F1
#
_cell.length_a   1.000
_cell.length_b   1.000
_cell.length_c   1.000
_cell.angle_alpha   90.00
_cell.angle_beta   90.00
_cell.angle_gamma   90.00
#
_symmetry.space_group_name_H-M   'P 1'
#
loop_
_entity.id
_entity.type
_entity.pdbx_description
1 polymer ?
#
loop_
_entity_poly.entity_id
_entity_poly.type
_entity_poly.pdbx_seq_one_letter_code
_entity_poly.pdbx_strand_id
1 'polypeptide(L)'
;MSALAMVMVYGVLALTAARGLGHFWPAVVHEIQWNDNGTQTTLIGERVEQEEVSVIRLRDTGVKLETMEPTVSRSLYKIGNRDTLGFDFKWVPDPLVSKDTLPKGIVTIERHEYGNFYGYLLAVKEGGQTIAEGDKAWTEAESRAERAQGLFRQILSIEKYDVGRINYHIEELRLEENRLRLAQRLTPEAQERINKERAGYQVTFDEIRASLDTLKKDIARDSLVIRESTGKVVEIPLKNVAELYLPNDMSFFGKVGFYFHKFYLFIFDDPREANTEGGIFPA
;
A
#
# COMPACT_ATOMS: atom_id res chain seq x y z
N MET A 1 23.98 -21.96 -30.69
CA MET A 1 23.88 -21.70 -29.23
C MET A 1 23.18 -20.38 -28.89
N SER A 2 23.33 -19.30 -29.68
CA SER A 2 22.69 -18.00 -29.41
C SER A 2 21.16 -17.97 -29.53
N ALA A 3 20.57 -18.63 -30.54
CA ALA A 3 19.11 -18.64 -30.73
C ALA A 3 18.36 -19.40 -29.62
N LEU A 4 18.91 -20.53 -29.15
CA LEU A 4 18.32 -21.30 -28.05
C LEU A 4 18.40 -20.54 -26.72
N ALA A 5 19.51 -19.82 -26.49
CA ALA A 5 19.66 -18.94 -25.33
C ALA A 5 18.66 -17.77 -25.37
N MET A 6 18.45 -17.14 -26.53
CA MET A 6 17.43 -16.09 -26.68
C MET A 6 16.02 -16.62 -26.44
N VAL A 7 15.65 -17.79 -26.98
CA VAL A 7 14.34 -18.41 -26.73
C VAL A 7 14.15 -18.72 -25.24
N MET A 8 15.17 -19.22 -24.56
CA MET A 8 15.10 -19.45 -23.11
C MET A 8 14.98 -18.14 -22.32
N VAL A 9 15.74 -17.09 -22.67
CA VAL A 9 15.64 -15.77 -22.02
C VAL A 9 14.25 -15.16 -22.23
N TYR A 10 13.75 -15.12 -23.46
CA TYR A 10 12.39 -14.62 -23.73
C TYR A 10 11.31 -15.50 -23.10
N GLY A 11 11.52 -16.83 -23.04
CA GLY A 11 10.61 -17.75 -22.37
C GLY A 11 10.54 -17.51 -20.86
N VAL A 12 11.69 -17.28 -20.21
CA VAL A 12 11.75 -16.93 -18.80
C VAL A 12 11.14 -15.55 -18.55
N LEU A 13 11.47 -14.54 -19.38
CA LEU A 13 10.88 -13.20 -19.28
C LEU A 13 9.36 -13.21 -19.50
N ALA A 14 8.87 -14.01 -20.45
CA ALA A 14 7.44 -14.16 -20.69
C ALA A 14 6.76 -14.88 -19.52
N LEU A 15 7.41 -15.89 -18.92
CA LEU A 15 6.90 -16.60 -17.76
C LEU A 15 6.87 -15.70 -16.51
N THR A 16 7.91 -14.91 -16.27
CA THR A 16 7.95 -13.95 -15.16
C THR A 16 6.93 -12.84 -15.36
N ALA A 17 6.83 -12.28 -16.56
CA ALA A 17 5.79 -11.32 -16.92
C ALA A 17 4.39 -11.91 -16.70
N ALA A 18 4.13 -13.13 -17.21
CA ALA A 18 2.85 -13.81 -17.06
C ALA A 18 2.46 -14.05 -15.60
N ARG A 19 3.43 -14.35 -14.72
CA ARG A 19 3.19 -14.45 -13.27
C ARG A 19 2.96 -13.09 -12.62
N GLY A 20 3.56 -12.02 -13.13
CA GLY A 20 3.31 -10.65 -12.69
C GLY A 20 1.98 -10.06 -13.19
N LEU A 21 1.43 -10.56 -14.31
CA LEU A 21 0.20 -10.04 -14.91
C LEU A 21 -1.01 -10.15 -13.99
N GLY A 22 -1.06 -11.11 -13.06
CA GLY A 22 -2.17 -11.23 -12.10
C GLY A 22 -2.13 -10.21 -10.97
N HIS A 23 -0.98 -9.59 -10.71
CA HIS A 23 -0.75 -8.78 -9.51
C HIS A 23 -1.60 -7.49 -9.49
N PHE A 24 -1.77 -6.85 -10.64
CA PHE A 24 -2.50 -5.58 -10.76
C PHE A 24 -4.02 -5.75 -10.91
N TRP A 25 -4.51 -6.99 -10.99
CA TRP A 25 -5.93 -7.24 -11.16
C TRP A 25 -6.69 -6.94 -9.86
N PRO A 26 -7.80 -6.18 -9.88
CA PRO A 26 -8.59 -5.92 -8.68
C PRO A 26 -9.30 -7.20 -8.25
N ALA A 27 -8.65 -7.92 -7.33
CA ALA A 27 -9.10 -9.19 -6.80
C ALA A 27 -10.46 -9.04 -6.12
N VAL A 28 -11.29 -10.07 -6.26
CA VAL A 28 -12.59 -10.12 -5.59
C VAL A 28 -12.35 -10.27 -4.10
N VAL A 29 -13.08 -9.48 -3.30
CA VAL A 29 -13.00 -9.53 -1.84
C VAL A 29 -14.14 -10.40 -1.33
N HIS A 30 -13.80 -11.40 -0.54
CA HIS A 30 -14.72 -12.29 0.13
C HIS A 30 -15.04 -11.75 1.53
N GLU A 31 -16.28 -11.90 1.98
CA GLU A 31 -16.64 -11.86 3.39
C GLU A 31 -17.09 -13.26 3.80
N ILE A 32 -16.27 -13.90 4.63
CA ILE A 32 -16.48 -15.27 5.10
C ILE A 32 -16.85 -15.28 6.58
N GLN A 33 -17.78 -16.15 6.94
CA GLN A 33 -18.02 -16.56 8.32
C GLN A 33 -17.50 -17.98 8.48
N TRP A 34 -16.66 -18.19 9.47
CA TRP A 34 -16.07 -19.50 9.73
C TRP A 34 -16.08 -19.81 11.22
N ASN A 35 -16.12 -21.11 11.53
CA ASN A 35 -16.13 -21.60 12.89
C ASN A 35 -14.74 -22.12 13.27
N ASP A 36 -14.04 -21.34 14.09
CA ASP A 36 -12.77 -21.77 14.69
C ASP A 36 -13.05 -22.37 16.07
N ASN A 37 -13.14 -23.71 16.12
CA ASN A 37 -13.24 -24.47 17.37
C ASN A 37 -14.38 -24.06 18.33
N GLY A 38 -15.50 -23.60 17.77
CA GLY A 38 -16.68 -23.13 18.51
C GLY A 38 -16.85 -21.60 18.50
N THR A 39 -15.87 -20.86 17.99
CA THR A 39 -15.92 -19.40 17.87
C THR A 39 -16.22 -19.02 16.43
N GLN A 40 -17.40 -18.46 16.19
CA GLN A 40 -17.74 -17.92 14.88
C GLN A 40 -17.06 -16.57 14.70
N THR A 41 -16.26 -16.44 13.63
CA THR A 41 -15.52 -15.22 13.29
C THR A 41 -15.84 -14.81 11.86
N THR A 42 -15.88 -13.50 11.60
CA THR A 42 -15.99 -12.94 10.26
C THR A 42 -14.62 -12.47 9.78
N LEU A 43 -14.25 -12.84 8.56
CA LEU A 43 -13.04 -12.37 7.89
C LEU A 43 -13.43 -11.72 6.56
N ILE A 44 -12.74 -10.63 6.22
CA ILE A 44 -12.89 -9.95 4.93
C ILE A 44 -11.52 -9.97 4.27
N GLY A 45 -11.43 -10.43 3.03
CA GLY A 45 -10.15 -10.48 2.33
C GLY A 45 -10.19 -11.15 0.96
N GLU A 46 -9.05 -11.15 0.30
CA GLU A 46 -8.88 -11.77 -1.02
C GLU A 46 -8.49 -13.23 -0.85
N ARG A 47 -9.16 -14.16 -1.54
CA ARG A 47 -8.70 -15.56 -1.59
C ARG A 47 -7.55 -15.65 -2.60
N VAL A 48 -6.34 -15.88 -2.10
CA VAL A 48 -5.11 -15.83 -2.92
C VAL A 48 -4.52 -17.20 -3.25
N GLU A 49 -4.84 -18.22 -2.45
CA GLU A 49 -4.35 -19.58 -2.64
C GLU A 49 -5.39 -20.59 -2.13
N GLN A 50 -5.41 -21.78 -2.72
CA GLN A 50 -6.20 -22.92 -2.24
C GLN A 50 -5.39 -24.19 -2.43
N GLU A 51 -5.39 -25.06 -1.42
CA GLU A 51 -4.69 -26.35 -1.49
C GLU A 51 -5.45 -27.45 -0.75
N GLU A 52 -5.14 -28.70 -1.08
CA GLU A 52 -5.58 -29.85 -0.30
C GLU A 52 -4.60 -30.16 0.83
N VAL A 53 -5.12 -30.44 2.01
CA VAL A 53 -4.33 -30.78 3.19
C VAL A 53 -4.91 -32.01 3.87
N SER A 54 -4.05 -32.84 4.46
CA SER A 54 -4.48 -34.01 5.23
C SER A 54 -5.30 -33.59 6.45
N VAL A 55 -6.42 -34.30 6.66
CA VAL A 55 -7.27 -34.11 7.85
C VAL A 55 -6.52 -34.44 9.14
N ILE A 56 -5.62 -35.41 9.12
CA ILE A 56 -4.78 -35.76 10.27
C ILE A 56 -3.93 -34.55 10.69
N ARG A 57 -3.23 -33.92 9.72
CA ARG A 57 -2.39 -32.75 9.96
C ARG A 57 -3.18 -31.59 10.58
N LEU A 58 -4.40 -31.34 10.11
CA LEU A 58 -5.26 -30.29 10.68
C LEU A 58 -5.68 -30.62 12.12
N ARG A 59 -6.08 -31.86 12.40
CA ARG A 59 -6.43 -32.31 13.75
C ARG A 59 -5.25 -32.22 14.72
N ASP A 60 -4.04 -32.54 14.28
CA ASP A 60 -2.82 -32.43 15.09
C ASP A 60 -2.51 -30.98 15.50
N THR A 61 -2.94 -30.00 14.68
CA THR A 61 -2.87 -28.57 15.01
C THR A 61 -4.04 -28.07 15.88
N GLY A 62 -4.93 -28.97 16.33
CA GLY A 62 -6.06 -28.65 17.20
C GLY A 62 -7.33 -28.22 16.46
N VAL A 63 -7.39 -28.36 15.14
CA VAL A 63 -8.59 -28.04 14.35
C VAL A 63 -9.63 -29.15 14.49
N LYS A 64 -10.83 -28.82 14.94
CA LYS A 64 -11.95 -29.77 15.03
C LYS A 64 -12.67 -29.89 13.67
N LEU A 65 -12.55 -31.05 13.03
CA LEU A 65 -13.19 -31.35 11.75
C LEU A 65 -14.00 -32.65 11.82
N GLU A 66 -15.29 -32.54 11.54
CA GLU A 66 -16.23 -33.66 11.44
C GLU A 66 -16.30 -34.17 10.00
N THR A 67 -15.23 -34.85 9.56
CA THR A 67 -15.16 -35.50 8.24
C THR A 67 -14.44 -36.84 8.31
N MET A 68 -14.85 -37.77 7.45
CA MET A 68 -14.19 -39.07 7.24
C MET A 68 -13.21 -39.04 6.07
N GLU A 69 -13.18 -37.96 5.28
CA GLU A 69 -12.27 -37.81 4.15
C GLU A 69 -10.80 -37.75 4.61
N PRO A 70 -9.85 -38.30 3.83
CA PRO A 70 -8.42 -38.25 4.17
C PRO A 70 -7.82 -36.85 4.01
N THR A 71 -8.37 -36.04 3.11
CA THR A 71 -7.96 -34.67 2.79
C THR A 71 -9.16 -33.74 2.76
N VAL A 72 -8.90 -32.45 2.98
CA VAL A 72 -9.86 -31.36 2.78
C VAL A 72 -9.15 -30.17 2.13
N SER A 73 -9.91 -29.33 1.43
CA SER A 73 -9.38 -28.06 0.92
C SER A 73 -9.25 -27.03 2.05
N ARG A 74 -8.21 -26.19 1.95
CA ARG A 74 -8.08 -24.96 2.73
C ARG A 74 -7.72 -23.81 1.81
N SER A 75 -8.23 -22.64 2.13
CA SER A 75 -7.99 -21.41 1.37
C SER A 75 -7.14 -20.43 2.19
N LEU A 76 -6.18 -19.77 1.55
CA LEU A 76 -5.43 -18.66 2.11
C LEU A 76 -6.14 -17.35 1.76
N TYR A 77 -6.53 -16.60 2.78
CA TYR A 77 -7.10 -15.27 2.62
C TYR A 77 -6.07 -14.21 2.99
N LYS A 78 -5.88 -13.23 2.09
CA LYS A 78 -5.20 -11.97 2.38
C LYS A 78 -6.21 -11.01 3.01
N ILE A 79 -6.21 -10.96 4.33
CA ILE A 79 -7.21 -10.25 5.15
C ILE A 79 -6.83 -8.79 5.37
N GLY A 80 -5.55 -8.45 5.22
CA GLY A 80 -5.09 -7.09 5.49
C GLY A 80 -5.39 -6.65 6.92
N ASN A 81 -5.66 -5.36 7.13
CA ASN A 81 -5.99 -4.79 8.45
C ASN A 81 -4.97 -5.16 9.54
N ARG A 82 -3.68 -5.27 9.17
CA ARG A 82 -2.59 -5.73 10.05
C ARG A 82 -2.54 -5.02 11.40
N ASP A 83 -2.84 -3.74 11.39
CA ASP A 83 -2.86 -2.85 12.55
C ASP A 83 -3.99 -3.15 13.54
N THR A 84 -5.07 -3.80 13.12
CA THR A 84 -6.17 -4.19 14.00
C THR A 84 -6.21 -5.69 14.29
N LEU A 85 -5.86 -6.54 13.31
CA LEU A 85 -5.94 -8.00 13.42
C LEU A 85 -4.60 -8.66 13.75
N GLY A 86 -3.47 -8.00 13.50
CA GLY A 86 -2.12 -8.50 13.80
C GLY A 86 -1.52 -9.45 12.76
N PHE A 87 -2.24 -9.79 11.69
CA PHE A 87 -1.78 -10.66 10.61
C PHE A 87 -2.39 -10.27 9.25
N ASP A 88 -1.61 -10.43 8.17
CA ASP A 88 -2.07 -10.10 6.81
C ASP A 88 -2.74 -11.28 6.09
N PHE A 89 -2.43 -12.51 6.53
CA PHE A 89 -2.87 -13.74 5.89
C PHE A 89 -3.40 -14.77 6.89
N LYS A 90 -4.42 -15.52 6.51
CA LYS A 90 -4.96 -16.63 7.31
C LYS A 90 -5.35 -17.81 6.42
N TRP A 91 -4.85 -18.99 6.76
CA TRP A 91 -5.38 -20.24 6.25
C TRP A 91 -6.68 -20.60 6.95
N VAL A 92 -7.71 -20.86 6.17
CA VAL A 92 -9.04 -21.26 6.63
C VAL A 92 -9.40 -22.59 5.98
N PRO A 93 -9.58 -23.69 6.74
CA PRO A 93 -10.13 -24.93 6.22
C PRO A 93 -11.53 -24.70 5.66
N ASP A 94 -11.75 -25.04 4.39
CA ASP A 94 -13.01 -24.76 3.70
C ASP A 94 -14.23 -25.42 4.37
N PRO A 95 -14.14 -26.64 4.95
CA PRO A 95 -15.26 -27.23 5.70
C PRO A 95 -15.69 -26.46 6.95
N LEU A 96 -14.86 -25.52 7.45
CA LEU A 96 -15.21 -24.67 8.59
C LEU A 96 -15.89 -23.35 8.18
N VAL A 97 -15.96 -23.05 6.89
CA VAL A 97 -16.63 -21.87 6.37
C VAL A 97 -18.13 -22.15 6.29
N SER A 98 -18.90 -21.46 7.14
CA SER A 98 -20.36 -21.58 7.16
C SER A 98 -21.05 -20.66 6.15
N LYS A 99 -20.37 -19.59 5.74
CA LYS A 99 -20.86 -18.64 4.74
C LYS A 99 -19.69 -17.99 4.02
N ASP A 100 -19.77 -17.90 2.70
CA ASP A 100 -18.84 -17.16 1.85
C ASP A 100 -19.66 -16.27 0.90
N THR A 101 -19.39 -14.96 0.92
CA THR A 101 -20.11 -13.98 0.11
C THR A 101 -19.18 -13.01 -0.59
N LEU A 102 -19.65 -12.47 -1.71
CA LEU A 102 -18.99 -11.40 -2.46
C LEU A 102 -19.76 -10.10 -2.26
N PRO A 103 -19.56 -9.39 -1.12
CA PRO A 103 -20.38 -8.23 -0.78
C PRO A 103 -20.17 -7.08 -1.76
N LYS A 104 -21.27 -6.40 -2.10
CA LYS A 104 -21.24 -5.09 -2.77
C LYS A 104 -20.93 -4.00 -1.75
N GLY A 105 -20.31 -2.91 -2.19
CA GLY A 105 -19.93 -1.78 -1.33
C GLY A 105 -18.74 -2.07 -0.41
N ILE A 106 -18.03 -3.19 -0.62
CA ILE A 106 -16.80 -3.47 0.11
C ILE A 106 -15.66 -2.65 -0.49
N VAL A 107 -15.00 -1.88 0.35
CA VAL A 107 -13.91 -0.99 -0.04
C VAL A 107 -12.58 -1.69 0.22
N THR A 108 -11.70 -1.62 -0.78
CA THR A 108 -10.26 -1.86 -0.60
C THR A 108 -9.55 -0.52 -0.52
N ILE A 109 -8.83 -0.31 0.58
CA ILE A 109 -7.98 0.84 0.83
C ILE A 109 -6.54 0.35 0.81
N GLU A 110 -5.81 0.66 -0.25
CA GLU A 110 -4.37 0.45 -0.24
C GLU A 110 -3.72 1.62 0.46
N ARG A 111 -2.85 1.31 1.42
CA ARG A 111 -2.17 2.31 2.23
C ARG A 111 -0.70 2.42 1.81
N HIS A 112 -0.11 3.59 2.05
CA HIS A 112 1.33 3.79 1.81
C HIS A 112 2.17 2.86 2.69
N GLU A 113 1.68 2.58 3.89
CA GLU A 113 2.27 1.69 4.90
C GLU A 113 1.21 0.68 5.38
N TYR A 114 1.62 -0.48 5.90
CA TYR A 114 0.73 -1.50 6.48
C TYR A 114 -0.25 -2.19 5.51
N GLY A 115 -0.01 -2.10 4.19
CA GLY A 115 -0.75 -2.86 3.19
C GLY A 115 -2.24 -2.53 3.08
N ASN A 116 -3.02 -3.47 2.55
CA ASN A 116 -4.44 -3.29 2.28
C ASN A 116 -5.26 -3.23 3.58
N PHE A 117 -6.30 -2.41 3.56
CA PHE A 117 -7.38 -2.41 4.53
C PHE A 117 -8.70 -2.68 3.81
N TYR A 118 -9.52 -3.58 4.34
CA TYR A 118 -10.85 -3.87 3.82
C TYR A 118 -11.94 -3.54 4.83
N GLY A 119 -13.06 -3.05 4.31
CA GLY A 119 -14.24 -2.78 5.13
C GLY A 119 -15.32 -2.01 4.39
N TYR A 120 -16.26 -1.47 5.15
CA TYR A 120 -17.39 -0.72 4.63
C TYR A 120 -17.26 0.75 5.00
N LEU A 121 -17.27 1.62 3.98
CA LEU A 121 -17.28 3.06 4.18
C LEU A 121 -18.58 3.50 4.85
N LEU A 122 -18.45 4.15 5.99
CA LEU A 122 -19.58 4.71 6.74
C LEU A 122 -19.70 6.22 6.50
N ALA A 123 -18.58 6.93 6.57
CA ALA A 123 -18.56 8.38 6.50
C ALA A 123 -17.22 8.92 5.99
N VAL A 124 -17.24 10.17 5.52
CA VAL A 124 -16.05 10.96 5.21
C VAL A 124 -16.01 12.17 6.13
N LYS A 125 -14.82 12.48 6.65
CA LYS A 125 -14.60 13.62 7.53
C LYS A 125 -13.64 14.65 6.94
N GLU A 126 -13.89 15.91 7.26
CA GLU A 126 -13.01 17.05 7.04
C GLU A 126 -12.76 17.73 8.39
N GLY A 127 -11.49 17.86 8.82
CA GLY A 127 -11.15 18.51 10.09
C GLY A 127 -11.84 17.86 11.30
N GLY A 128 -12.08 16.55 11.25
CA GLY A 128 -12.79 15.80 12.28
C GLY A 128 -14.32 15.88 12.23
N GLN A 129 -14.90 16.69 11.35
CA GLN A 129 -16.35 16.81 11.16
C GLN A 129 -16.83 15.91 10.04
N THR A 130 -17.92 15.17 10.25
CA THR A 130 -18.53 14.38 9.18
C THR A 130 -19.17 15.29 8.13
N ILE A 131 -18.79 15.09 6.87
CA ILE A 131 -19.28 15.89 5.73
C ILE A 131 -20.14 15.07 4.75
N ALA A 132 -19.99 13.75 4.76
CA ALA A 132 -20.74 12.84 3.90
C ALA A 132 -20.93 11.48 4.57
N GLU A 133 -22.12 10.90 4.40
CA GLU A 133 -22.54 9.58 4.87
C GLU A 133 -23.48 8.94 3.84
N GLY A 134 -23.72 7.64 3.96
CA GLY A 134 -24.63 6.89 3.10
C GLY A 134 -24.25 6.96 1.62
N ASP A 135 -25.22 7.16 0.74
CA ASP A 135 -25.02 7.14 -0.72
C ASP A 135 -24.03 8.18 -1.23
N LYS A 136 -23.83 9.28 -0.49
CA LYS A 136 -22.88 10.35 -0.86
C LYS A 136 -21.46 10.07 -0.41
N ALA A 137 -21.26 9.15 0.54
CA ALA A 137 -19.95 8.92 1.15
C ALA A 137 -18.92 8.48 0.11
N TRP A 138 -19.31 7.60 -0.83
CA TRP A 138 -18.39 7.08 -1.84
C TRP A 138 -17.85 8.18 -2.77
N THR A 139 -18.74 9.00 -3.34
CA THR A 139 -18.35 10.09 -4.24
C THR A 139 -17.44 11.10 -3.55
N GLU A 140 -17.70 11.43 -2.29
CA GLU A 140 -16.86 12.33 -1.52
C GLU A 140 -15.50 11.69 -1.17
N ALA A 141 -15.49 10.40 -0.84
CA ALA A 141 -14.28 9.66 -0.51
C ALA A 141 -13.34 9.56 -1.72
N GLU A 142 -13.88 9.26 -2.91
CA GLU A 142 -13.14 9.19 -4.17
C GLU A 142 -12.47 10.53 -4.49
N SER A 143 -13.25 11.62 -4.51
CA SER A 143 -12.72 12.96 -4.81
C SER A 143 -11.62 13.40 -3.83
N ARG A 144 -11.77 13.10 -2.54
CA ARG A 144 -10.77 13.48 -1.54
C ARG A 144 -9.56 12.57 -1.55
N ALA A 145 -9.72 11.29 -1.87
CA ALA A 145 -8.61 10.37 -2.04
C ALA A 145 -7.72 10.85 -3.21
N GLU A 146 -8.31 11.23 -4.35
CA GLU A 146 -7.57 11.81 -5.48
C GLU A 146 -6.80 13.08 -5.09
N ARG A 147 -7.43 13.97 -4.33
CA ARG A 147 -6.78 15.18 -3.78
C ARG A 147 -5.59 14.82 -2.88
N ALA A 148 -5.79 13.89 -1.94
CA ALA A 148 -4.76 13.47 -1.00
C ALA A 148 -3.58 12.80 -1.71
N GLN A 149 -3.84 11.93 -2.69
CA GLN A 149 -2.81 11.34 -3.55
C GLN A 149 -2.02 12.40 -4.32
N GLY A 150 -2.69 13.44 -4.85
CA GLY A 150 -2.04 14.56 -5.51
C GLY A 150 -1.10 15.33 -4.58
N LEU A 151 -1.55 15.65 -3.37
CA LEU A 151 -0.73 16.30 -2.34
C LEU A 151 0.44 15.41 -1.91
N PHE A 152 0.21 14.11 -1.75
CA PHE A 152 1.25 13.15 -1.38
C PHE A 152 2.38 13.13 -2.42
N ARG A 153 2.03 13.04 -3.72
CA ARG A 153 3.02 13.09 -4.81
C ARG A 153 3.81 14.40 -4.83
N GLN A 154 3.16 15.54 -4.55
CA GLN A 154 3.85 16.82 -4.47
C GLN A 154 4.84 16.87 -3.30
N ILE A 155 4.43 16.40 -2.11
CA ILE A 155 5.29 16.32 -0.93
C ILE A 155 6.51 15.45 -1.24
N LEU A 156 6.31 14.24 -1.79
CA LEU A 156 7.39 13.33 -2.15
C LEU A 156 8.34 13.93 -3.18
N SER A 157 7.81 14.61 -4.20
CA SER A 157 8.64 15.26 -5.22
C SER A 157 9.54 16.33 -4.61
N ILE A 158 9.00 17.18 -3.73
CA ILE A 158 9.78 18.24 -3.07
C ILE A 158 10.87 17.63 -2.16
N GLU A 159 10.50 16.62 -1.36
CA GLU A 159 11.44 15.95 -0.46
C GLU A 159 12.56 15.23 -1.21
N LYS A 160 12.25 14.58 -2.34
CA LYS A 160 13.21 13.84 -3.15
C LYS A 160 14.13 14.74 -3.97
N TYR A 161 13.57 15.70 -4.69
CA TYR A 161 14.31 16.46 -5.70
C TYR A 161 14.83 17.80 -5.17
N ASP A 162 14.02 18.57 -4.46
CA ASP A 162 14.40 19.93 -4.05
C ASP A 162 15.27 19.88 -2.80
N VAL A 163 14.79 19.18 -1.76
CA VAL A 163 15.59 18.95 -0.54
C VAL A 163 16.82 18.11 -0.85
N GLY A 164 16.69 17.09 -1.70
CA GLY A 164 17.81 16.27 -2.17
C GLY A 164 18.92 17.09 -2.84
N ARG A 165 18.57 18.03 -3.73
CA ARG A 165 19.53 18.92 -4.39
C ARG A 165 20.24 19.86 -3.41
N ILE A 166 19.50 20.42 -2.45
CA ILE A 166 20.10 21.28 -1.43
C ILE A 166 21.09 20.49 -0.57
N ASN A 167 20.70 19.30 -0.11
CA ASN A 167 21.58 18.44 0.67
C ASN A 167 22.84 18.06 -0.09
N TYR A 168 22.73 17.78 -1.40
CA TYR A 168 23.88 17.54 -2.26
C TYR A 168 24.86 18.71 -2.24
N HIS A 169 24.40 19.94 -2.46
CA HIS A 169 25.28 21.11 -2.49
C HIS A 169 25.87 21.48 -1.12
N ILE A 170 25.11 21.32 -0.04
CA ILE A 170 25.63 21.49 1.32
C ILE A 170 26.75 20.48 1.59
N GLU A 171 26.58 19.24 1.13
CA GLU A 171 27.59 18.20 1.26
C GLU A 171 28.82 18.48 0.41
N GLU A 172 28.67 18.99 -0.82
CA GLU A 172 29.80 19.46 -1.65
C GLU A 172 30.63 20.53 -0.92
N LEU A 173 29.98 21.53 -0.33
CA LEU A 173 30.64 22.58 0.44
C LEU A 173 31.36 22.01 1.67
N ARG A 174 30.76 21.03 2.36
CA ARG A 174 31.37 20.33 3.50
C ARG A 174 32.63 19.57 3.08
N LEU A 175 32.59 18.89 1.94
CA LEU A 175 33.73 18.16 1.38
C LEU A 175 34.84 19.11 0.92
N GLU A 176 34.49 20.24 0.30
CA GLU A 176 35.43 21.28 -0.08
C GLU A 176 36.16 21.88 1.14
N GLU A 177 35.40 22.29 2.16
CA GLU A 177 35.94 22.80 3.42
C GLU A 177 36.92 21.80 4.06
N ASN A 178 36.52 20.53 4.14
CA ASN A 178 37.37 19.46 4.64
C ASN A 178 38.65 19.27 3.81
N ARG A 179 38.56 19.33 2.48
CA ARG A 179 39.72 19.21 1.58
C ARG A 179 40.70 20.37 1.78
N LEU A 180 40.21 21.61 1.86
CA LEU A 180 41.05 22.78 2.08
C LEU A 180 41.72 22.74 3.46
N ARG A 181 40.99 22.31 4.49
CA ARG A 181 41.52 22.13 5.84
C ARG A 181 42.64 21.09 5.89
N LEU A 182 42.44 19.93 5.29
CA LEU A 182 43.46 18.87 5.21
C LEU A 182 44.70 19.29 4.42
N ALA A 183 44.51 20.10 3.37
CA ALA A 183 45.61 20.64 2.57
C ALA A 183 46.32 21.84 3.22
N GLN A 184 45.88 22.30 4.40
CA GLN A 184 46.34 23.54 5.05
C GLN A 184 46.20 24.79 4.14
N ARG A 185 45.15 24.82 3.32
CA ARG A 185 44.84 25.89 2.34
C ARG A 185 43.51 26.61 2.60
N LEU A 186 42.90 26.36 3.76
CA LEU A 186 41.68 27.04 4.17
C LEU A 186 42.01 28.46 4.63
N THR A 187 41.83 29.45 3.74
CA THR A 187 42.02 30.86 4.08
C THR A 187 40.73 31.46 4.66
N PRO A 188 40.80 32.59 5.39
CA PRO A 188 39.60 33.29 5.86
C PRO A 188 38.62 33.65 4.74
N GLU A 189 39.13 34.02 3.56
CA GLU A 189 38.30 34.35 2.39
C GLU A 189 37.57 33.11 1.85
N ALA A 190 38.26 31.97 1.79
CA ALA A 190 37.66 30.71 1.36
C ALA A 190 36.57 30.24 2.34
N GLN A 191 36.82 30.38 3.65
CA GLN A 191 35.85 30.07 4.68
C GLN A 191 34.62 30.96 4.59
N GLU A 192 34.81 32.27 4.42
CA GLU A 192 33.70 33.23 4.32
C GLU A 192 32.84 32.97 3.09
N ARG A 193 33.44 32.63 1.94
CA ARG A 193 32.71 32.21 0.74
C ARG A 193 31.85 30.97 1.01
N ILE A 194 32.43 29.92 1.60
CA ILE A 194 31.72 28.66 1.92
C ILE A 194 30.56 28.93 2.88
N ASN A 195 30.78 29.75 3.91
CA ASN A 195 29.73 30.13 4.86
C ASN A 195 28.59 30.90 4.19
N LYS A 196 28.92 31.83 3.28
CA LYS A 196 27.94 32.61 2.53
C LYS A 196 27.10 31.73 1.61
N GLU A 197 27.72 30.79 0.88
CA GLU A 197 26.99 29.85 0.03
C GLU A 197 26.09 28.92 0.85
N ARG A 198 26.59 28.40 1.99
CA ARG A 198 25.80 27.61 2.94
C ARG A 198 24.59 28.38 3.46
N ALA A 199 24.78 29.66 3.83
CA ALA A 199 23.68 30.52 4.27
C ALA A 199 22.63 30.73 3.16
N GLY A 200 23.06 30.84 1.90
CA GLY A 200 22.14 30.90 0.75
C GLY A 200 21.28 29.64 0.64
N TYR A 201 21.89 28.46 0.71
CA TYR A 201 21.14 27.19 0.69
C TYR A 201 20.21 27.02 1.89
N GLN A 202 20.59 27.53 3.07
CA GLN A 202 19.74 27.52 4.25
C GLN A 202 18.45 28.33 4.04
N VAL A 203 18.54 29.50 3.41
CA VAL A 203 17.35 30.32 3.09
C VAL A 203 16.40 29.56 2.16
N THR A 204 16.92 28.97 1.07
CA THR A 204 16.09 28.17 0.16
C THR A 204 15.47 26.95 0.86
N PHE A 205 16.21 26.30 1.75
CA PHE A 205 15.70 25.19 2.54
C PHE A 205 14.53 25.61 3.45
N ASP A 206 14.64 26.77 4.10
CA ASP A 206 13.59 27.30 4.97
C ASP A 206 12.30 27.64 4.19
N GLU A 207 12.42 28.15 2.96
CA GLU A 207 11.28 28.39 2.05
C GLU A 207 10.57 27.09 1.63
N ILE A 208 11.35 26.06 1.28
CA ILE A 208 10.83 24.73 0.96
C ILE A 208 10.12 24.14 2.18
N ARG A 209 10.72 24.28 3.36
CA ARG A 209 10.14 23.77 4.61
C ARG A 209 8.78 24.40 4.89
N ALA A 210 8.64 25.72 4.74
CA ALA A 210 7.37 26.41 4.91
C ALA A 210 6.29 25.90 3.91
N SER A 211 6.69 25.60 2.68
CA SER A 211 5.80 25.02 1.66
C SER A 211 5.37 23.60 2.04
N LEU A 212 6.31 22.76 2.48
CA LEU A 212 6.02 21.40 2.96
C LEU A 212 5.10 21.41 4.18
N ASP A 213 5.29 22.33 5.12
CA ASP A 213 4.42 22.46 6.30
C ASP A 213 2.97 22.78 5.91
N THR A 214 2.77 23.55 4.84
CA THR A 214 1.43 23.86 4.29
C THR A 214 0.80 22.61 3.66
N LEU A 215 1.53 21.93 2.77
CA LEU A 215 1.06 20.69 2.13
C LEU A 215 0.75 19.58 3.16
N LYS A 216 1.59 19.45 4.20
CA LYS A 216 1.40 18.47 5.28
C LYS A 216 0.15 18.76 6.12
N LYS A 217 -0.23 20.04 6.29
CA LYS A 217 -1.51 20.41 6.90
C LYS A 217 -2.69 20.07 5.98
N ASP A 218 -2.58 20.40 4.70
CA ASP A 218 -3.66 20.21 3.73
C ASP A 218 -3.99 18.72 3.49
N ILE A 219 -2.98 17.86 3.45
CA ILE A 219 -3.17 16.41 3.29
C ILE A 219 -3.72 15.74 4.56
N ALA A 220 -3.40 16.28 5.74
CA ALA A 220 -3.86 15.75 7.02
C ALA A 220 -5.33 16.09 7.34
N ARG A 221 -5.98 16.92 6.52
CA ARG A 221 -7.34 17.44 6.75
C ARG A 221 -8.42 16.36 6.75
N ASP A 222 -8.30 15.35 5.90
CA ASP A 222 -9.40 14.47 5.55
C ASP A 222 -9.20 13.03 6.05
N SER A 223 -10.28 12.35 6.43
CA SER A 223 -10.25 10.95 6.86
C SER A 223 -11.52 10.18 6.45
N LEU A 224 -11.38 8.85 6.38
CA LEU A 224 -12.46 7.91 6.10
C LEU A 224 -12.85 7.18 7.39
N VAL A 225 -14.15 7.02 7.62
CA VAL A 225 -14.69 6.21 8.72
C VAL A 225 -15.12 4.87 8.13
N ILE A 226 -14.43 3.80 8.52
CA ILE A 226 -14.62 2.46 7.95
C ILE A 226 -15.03 1.48 9.05
N ARG A 227 -16.00 0.61 8.76
CA ARG A 227 -16.31 -0.56 9.58
C ARG A 227 -15.54 -1.77 9.06
N GLU A 228 -14.68 -2.36 9.90
CA GLU A 228 -13.94 -3.58 9.55
C GLU A 228 -14.73 -4.87 9.79
N SER A 229 -14.10 -6.02 9.49
CA SER A 229 -14.67 -7.37 9.59
C SER A 229 -15.21 -7.72 10.98
N THR A 230 -14.60 -7.19 12.05
CA THR A 230 -15.03 -7.41 13.45
C THR A 230 -16.24 -6.55 13.84
N GLY A 231 -16.66 -5.63 12.97
CA GLY A 231 -17.66 -4.60 13.28
C GLY A 231 -17.10 -3.35 13.95
N LYS A 232 -15.81 -3.34 14.32
CA LYS A 232 -15.14 -2.15 14.86
C LYS A 232 -15.14 -1.03 13.81
N VAL A 233 -15.35 0.19 14.28
CA VAL A 233 -15.26 1.40 13.45
C VAL A 233 -13.89 2.02 13.66
N VAL A 234 -13.19 2.28 12.56
CA VAL A 234 -11.87 2.91 12.54
C VAL A 234 -11.88 4.15 11.67
N GLU A 235 -11.01 5.09 12.01
CA GLU A 235 -10.80 6.30 11.22
C GLU A 235 -9.44 6.21 10.52
N ILE A 236 -9.43 6.32 9.20
CA ILE A 236 -8.23 6.20 8.35
C ILE A 236 -7.95 7.57 7.72
N PRO A 237 -6.85 8.25 8.11
CA PRO A 237 -6.44 9.50 7.47
C PRO A 237 -6.15 9.31 5.98
N LEU A 238 -6.68 10.19 5.11
CA LEU A 238 -6.46 10.09 3.66
C LEU A 238 -4.98 10.31 3.27
N LYS A 239 -4.19 11.00 4.11
CA LYS A 239 -2.73 11.09 3.92
C LYS A 239 -2.01 9.72 3.92
N ASN A 240 -2.65 8.69 4.46
CA ASN A 240 -2.11 7.32 4.50
C ASN A 240 -2.63 6.47 3.33
N VAL A 241 -3.59 6.98 2.54
CA VAL A 241 -4.30 6.24 1.50
C VAL A 241 -3.62 6.42 0.16
N ALA A 242 -3.10 5.31 -0.35
CA ALA A 242 -2.44 5.24 -1.64
C ALA A 242 -3.43 5.01 -2.77
N GLU A 243 -4.41 4.13 -2.61
CA GLU A 243 -5.51 3.89 -3.55
C GLU A 243 -6.80 3.47 -2.84
N LEU A 244 -7.94 3.80 -3.44
CA LEU A 244 -9.27 3.55 -2.87
C LEU A 244 -10.21 3.03 -3.96
N TYR A 245 -10.80 1.83 -3.80
CA TYR A 245 -11.65 1.24 -4.83
C TYR A 245 -12.63 0.18 -4.32
N LEU A 246 -13.68 -0.10 -5.12
CA LEU A 246 -14.72 -1.12 -4.84
C LEU A 246 -14.58 -2.32 -5.79
N PRO A 247 -13.73 -3.33 -5.49
CA PRO A 247 -13.39 -4.39 -6.45
C PRO A 247 -14.59 -5.27 -6.86
N ASN A 248 -15.57 -5.43 -5.96
CA ASN A 248 -16.77 -6.25 -6.19
C ASN A 248 -17.86 -5.49 -6.96
N ASP A 249 -17.79 -4.17 -7.02
CA ASP A 249 -18.74 -3.30 -7.71
C ASP A 249 -18.29 -2.96 -9.14
N MET A 250 -17.00 -3.15 -9.44
CA MET A 250 -16.45 -2.95 -10.78
C MET A 250 -17.07 -3.89 -11.81
N SER A 251 -17.48 -3.32 -12.95
CA SER A 251 -17.75 -4.08 -14.16
C SER A 251 -16.45 -4.65 -14.73
N PHE A 252 -16.56 -5.61 -15.66
CA PHE A 252 -15.39 -6.17 -16.34
C PHE A 252 -14.51 -5.08 -16.98
N PHE A 253 -15.12 -4.12 -17.69
CA PHE A 253 -14.39 -2.99 -18.28
C PHE A 253 -13.77 -2.06 -17.23
N GLY A 254 -14.44 -1.87 -16.09
CA GLY A 254 -13.88 -1.15 -14.94
C GLY A 254 -12.61 -1.83 -14.42
N LYS A 255 -12.62 -3.17 -14.29
CA LYS A 255 -11.44 -3.94 -13.87
C LYS A 255 -10.28 -3.82 -14.86
N VAL A 256 -10.57 -3.86 -16.16
CA VAL A 256 -9.55 -3.67 -17.21
C VAL A 256 -8.94 -2.27 -17.15
N GLY A 257 -9.75 -1.22 -16.98
CA GLY A 257 -9.25 0.15 -16.82
C GLY A 257 -8.36 0.30 -15.58
N PHE A 258 -8.84 -0.23 -14.44
CA PHE A 258 -8.09 -0.23 -13.18
C PHE A 258 -6.75 -0.97 -13.30
N TYR A 259 -6.73 -2.10 -14.00
CA TYR A 259 -5.51 -2.86 -14.27
C TYR A 259 -4.45 -2.02 -14.97
N PHE A 260 -4.82 -1.33 -16.06
CA PHE A 260 -3.88 -0.47 -16.80
C PHE A 260 -3.43 0.74 -15.98
N HIS A 261 -4.32 1.31 -15.16
CA HIS A 261 -3.95 2.35 -14.20
C HIS A 261 -2.89 1.88 -13.20
N LYS A 262 -3.10 0.72 -12.58
CA LYS A 262 -2.13 0.09 -11.67
C LYS A 262 -0.80 -0.23 -12.34
N PHE A 263 -0.85 -0.75 -13.56
CA PHE A 263 0.35 -1.03 -14.35
C PHE A 263 1.12 0.24 -14.69
N TYR A 264 0.43 1.33 -15.05
CA TYR A 264 1.05 2.64 -15.27
C TYR A 264 1.72 3.14 -13.99
N LEU A 265 1.02 3.11 -12.85
CA LEU A 265 1.61 3.49 -11.56
C LEU A 265 2.85 2.65 -11.23
N PHE A 266 2.85 1.35 -11.48
CA PHE A 266 4.01 0.51 -11.24
C PHE A 266 5.24 0.89 -12.07
N ILE A 267 5.06 1.35 -13.31
CA ILE A 267 6.17 1.74 -14.19
C ILE A 267 6.71 3.13 -13.86
N PHE A 268 5.82 4.07 -13.50
CA PHE A 268 6.14 5.49 -13.46
C PHE A 268 6.14 6.11 -12.06
N ASP A 269 5.55 5.45 -11.06
CA ASP A 269 5.52 5.93 -9.67
C ASP A 269 6.64 5.28 -8.84
N ASP A 270 7.00 5.92 -7.73
CA ASP A 270 8.07 5.42 -6.86
C ASP A 270 7.66 4.11 -6.14
N PRO A 271 8.63 3.21 -5.85
CA PRO A 271 8.39 1.98 -5.09
C PRO A 271 7.75 2.24 -3.72
N ARG A 272 6.66 1.54 -3.40
CA ARG A 272 5.99 1.60 -2.09
C ARG A 272 6.40 0.40 -1.22
N GLU A 273 6.40 0.53 0.10
CA GLU A 273 6.71 -0.58 1.01
C GLU A 273 5.78 -1.79 0.77
N ALA A 274 4.49 -1.54 0.51
CA ALA A 274 3.52 -2.57 0.14
C ALA A 274 3.91 -3.36 -1.13
N ASN A 275 4.67 -2.75 -2.06
CA ASN A 275 5.17 -3.40 -3.27
C ASN A 275 6.45 -4.23 -3.01
N THR A 276 7.15 -3.96 -1.90
CA THR A 276 8.36 -4.70 -1.51
C THR A 276 8.08 -5.92 -0.65
N GLU A 277 7.02 -5.92 0.18
CA GLU A 277 6.63 -7.10 0.98
C GLU A 277 6.03 -8.23 0.10
N GLY A 278 5.46 -7.89 -1.07
CA GLY A 278 4.86 -8.85 -2.01
C GLY A 278 5.80 -9.43 -3.08
N GLY A 279 7.10 -9.10 -3.08
CA GLY A 279 8.09 -9.64 -4.03
C GLY A 279 7.91 -9.17 -5.49
N ILE A 280 7.29 -8.01 -5.71
CA ILE A 280 6.93 -7.51 -7.06
C ILE A 280 8.12 -6.81 -7.75
N PHE A 281 9.18 -6.48 -7.00
CA PHE A 281 10.41 -5.95 -7.57
C PHE A 281 11.34 -7.08 -8.02
N PRO A 282 11.78 -7.10 -9.29
CA PRO A 282 12.94 -7.90 -9.65
C PRO A 282 14.15 -7.35 -8.89
N ALA A 283 14.89 -8.25 -8.24
CA ALA A 283 16.23 -7.96 -7.73
C ALA A 283 17.18 -7.55 -8.86
#